data_AF-A0A1C8ZQN6-F1
#
_entry.id   AF-A0A1C8ZQN6-F1
#
_cell.length_a   1.000
_cell.length_b   1.000
_cell.length_c   1.000
_cell.angle_alpha   90.00
_cell.angle_beta   90.00
_cell.angle_gamma   90.00
#
_symmetry.space_group_name_H-M   'P 1'
#
loop_
_entity.id
_entity.type
_entity.pdbx_description
1 polymer ?
#
loop_
_entity_poly.entity_id
_entity_poly.type
_entity_poly.pdbx_seq_one_letter_code
_entity_poly.pdbx_strand_id
1 'polypeptide(L)'
;MQKHNICKYYKNGYCTSPALEKPTDVVVSSSRCFGNFRACRYFLDESKEGLEKYDEDKSIEQEIKFYPKINVLENVIDSACENYQLIKSEKGFIAYCKAISRVLVTQQATLCNKEYQKCPYRFLFST
;
A
#
# COMPACT_ATOMS: atom_id res chain seq x y z
N MET A 1 9.08 2.37 32.19
CA MET A 1 8.67 3.79 32.14
C MET A 1 7.16 3.85 32.13
N GLN A 2 6.52 4.30 33.21
CA GLN A 2 5.05 4.38 33.30
C GLN A 2 4.55 5.47 32.35
N LYS A 3 3.81 5.08 31.30
CA LYS A 3 3.15 6.03 30.38
C LYS A 3 2.12 6.79 31.19
N HIS A 4 2.41 8.06 31.48
CA HIS A 4 1.44 8.94 32.11
C HIS A 4 0.19 9.01 31.23
N ASN A 5 -0.97 8.66 31.78
CA ASN A 5 -2.27 8.71 31.09
C ASN A 5 -2.75 10.16 30.94
N ILE A 6 -1.93 11.01 30.32
CA ILE A 6 -2.19 12.43 30.15
C ILE A 6 -2.26 12.73 28.66
N CYS A 7 -3.33 13.41 28.25
CA CYS A 7 -3.56 13.87 26.90
C CYS A 7 -2.41 14.76 26.43
N LYS A 8 -1.78 14.43 25.29
CA LYS A 8 -0.69 15.24 24.69
C LYS A 8 -1.10 16.67 24.34
N TYR A 9 -2.39 16.91 24.11
CA TYR A 9 -2.94 18.23 23.78
C TYR A 9 -3.30 19.07 25.02
N TYR A 10 -3.26 18.51 26.23
CA TYR A 10 -3.47 19.28 27.45
C TYR A 10 -2.19 20.00 27.87
N LYS A 11 -2.20 21.34 27.88
CA LYS A 11 -1.07 22.18 28.29
C LYS A 11 -1.55 23.36 29.13
N ASN A 12 -1.02 23.49 30.35
CA ASN A 12 -1.27 24.62 31.27
C ASN A 12 -2.75 24.98 31.48
N GLY A 13 -3.65 23.98 31.55
CA GLY A 13 -5.09 24.20 31.73
C GLY A 13 -5.88 24.38 30.43
N TYR A 14 -5.22 24.36 29.27
CA TYR A 14 -5.85 24.55 27.96
C TYR A 14 -5.72 23.30 27.08
N CYS A 15 -6.68 23.11 26.18
CA CYS A 15 -6.59 22.16 25.08
C CYS A 15 -5.94 22.85 23.88
N THR A 16 -4.87 22.26 23.37
CA THR A 16 -4.09 22.73 22.21
C THR A 16 -4.26 21.81 21.00
N SER A 17 -5.39 21.10 20.93
CA SER A 17 -5.67 20.19 19.82
C SER A 17 -5.69 20.94 18.48
N PRO A 18 -5.10 20.37 17.42
CA PRO A 18 -5.18 20.93 16.05
C PRO A 18 -6.61 21.03 15.52
N ALA A 19 -7.56 20.29 16.11
CA ALA A 19 -8.97 20.34 15.75
C ALA A 19 -9.71 21.59 16.28
N LEU A 20 -9.01 22.49 16.97
CA LEU A 20 -9.54 23.75 17.51
C LEU A 20 -8.86 24.93 16.80
N GLU A 21 -9.62 25.99 16.53
CA GLU A 21 -9.10 27.21 15.90
C GLU A 21 -8.05 27.93 16.76
N LYS A 22 -8.16 27.81 18.09
CA LYS A 22 -7.23 28.37 19.06
C LYS A 22 -7.19 27.53 20.34
N PRO A 23 -6.09 27.58 21.12
CA PRO A 23 -6.04 26.99 22.44
C PRO A 23 -7.19 27.48 23.32
N THR A 24 -7.90 26.56 23.95
CA THR A 24 -9.07 26.90 24.78
C THR A 24 -9.25 25.91 25.94
N ASP A 25 -9.69 26.42 27.08
CA ASP A 25 -10.04 25.67 28.28
C ASP A 25 -11.49 25.16 28.24
N VAL A 26 -12.34 25.70 27.36
CA VAL A 26 -13.77 25.36 27.23
C VAL A 26 -14.01 23.87 27.02
N VAL A 27 -13.11 23.18 26.31
CA VAL A 27 -13.23 21.74 26.00
C VAL A 27 -12.39 20.85 26.91
N VAL A 28 -11.71 21.43 27.89
CA VAL A 28 -10.87 20.71 28.85
C VAL A 28 -11.75 20.05 29.90
N SER A 29 -11.51 18.76 30.13
CA SER A 29 -12.19 17.98 31.14
C SER A 29 -11.17 17.11 31.86
N SER A 30 -10.98 17.34 33.17
CA SER A 30 -9.96 16.65 33.96
C SER A 30 -10.11 15.12 33.90
N SER A 31 -11.33 14.60 33.93
CA SER A 31 -11.59 13.15 33.85
C SER A 31 -11.17 12.53 32.51
N ARG A 32 -11.23 13.31 31.42
CA ARG A 32 -10.78 12.87 30.09
C ARG A 32 -9.29 13.11 29.89
N CYS A 33 -8.82 14.32 30.16
CA CYS A 33 -7.43 14.73 29.93
C CYS A 33 -6.41 13.89 30.73
N PHE A 34 -6.76 13.43 31.93
CA PHE A 34 -5.87 12.65 32.81
C PHE A 34 -6.28 11.18 32.95
N GLY A 35 -7.16 10.68 32.07
CA GLY A 35 -7.67 9.32 32.14
C GLY A 35 -7.97 8.76 30.77
N ASN A 36 -9.16 9.06 30.23
CA ASN A 36 -9.65 8.48 28.98
C ASN A 36 -9.61 9.48 27.80
N PHE A 37 -8.44 10.06 27.54
CA PHE A 37 -8.29 11.08 26.51
C PHE A 37 -8.46 10.53 25.08
N ARG A 38 -8.24 9.23 24.86
CA ARG A 38 -8.41 8.58 23.55
C ARG A 38 -9.86 8.59 23.05
N ALA A 39 -10.83 8.63 23.97
CA ALA A 39 -12.25 8.77 23.63
C ALA A 39 -12.67 10.24 23.36
N CYS A 40 -11.75 11.20 23.49
CA CYS A 40 -12.04 12.60 23.25
C CYS A 40 -12.07 12.89 21.74
N ARG A 41 -13.13 13.54 21.26
CA ARG A 41 -13.27 13.98 19.86
C ARG A 41 -12.11 14.86 19.37
N TYR A 42 -11.47 15.59 20.28
CA TYR A 42 -10.33 16.46 19.97
C TYR A 42 -8.97 15.75 20.09
N PHE A 43 -8.97 14.47 20.44
CA PHE A 43 -7.75 13.66 20.44
C PHE A 43 -7.57 12.99 19.09
N LEU A 44 -6.77 13.62 18.22
CA LEU A 44 -6.31 13.02 16.98
C LEU A 44 -5.19 12.02 17.31
N ASP A 45 -5.48 10.73 17.16
CA ASP A 45 -4.48 9.68 17.24
C ASP A 45 -3.59 9.77 15.99
N GLU A 46 -2.28 9.84 16.18
CA GLU A 46 -1.29 9.85 15.09
C GLU A 46 -0.91 8.43 14.68
N SER A 47 -1.68 7.42 15.12
CA SER A 47 -1.54 6.08 14.58
C SER A 47 -1.82 6.14 13.09
N LYS A 48 -0.74 6.08 12.28
CA LYS A 48 -0.80 5.81 10.84
C LYS A 48 -1.43 4.43 10.66
N GLU A 49 -2.75 4.35 10.69
CA GLU A 49 -3.51 3.11 10.52
C GLU A 49 -3.89 2.87 9.05
N GLY A 50 -3.43 3.74 8.15
CA GLY A 50 -3.65 3.65 6.70
C GLY A 50 -2.51 3.03 5.90
N LEU A 51 -2.61 3.12 4.57
CA LEU A 51 -1.63 2.60 3.59
C LEU A 51 -0.21 3.13 3.78
N GLU A 52 -0.04 4.27 4.47
CA GLU A 52 1.25 4.92 4.72
C GLU A 52 2.27 4.04 5.48
N LYS A 53 1.81 2.99 6.18
CA LYS A 53 2.70 1.99 6.79
C LYS A 53 3.48 1.16 5.76
N TYR A 54 2.99 1.06 4.53
CA TYR A 54 3.60 0.25 3.47
C TYR A 54 4.54 1.05 2.57
N ASP A 55 4.61 2.38 2.71
CA ASP A 55 5.49 3.25 1.92
C ASP A 55 6.92 3.36 2.50
N GLU A 56 7.12 2.96 3.75
CA GLU A 56 8.41 3.13 4.46
C GLU A 56 9.43 2.00 4.16
N ASP A 57 9.01 0.86 3.60
CA ASP A 57 9.89 -0.28 3.28
C ASP A 57 10.35 -0.28 1.81
N LYS A 58 11.23 0.68 1.45
CA LYS A 58 11.88 0.74 0.13
C LYS A 58 12.97 -0.32 -0.09
N SER A 59 13.26 -1.17 0.90
CA SER A 59 14.32 -2.20 0.86
C SER A 59 13.81 -3.63 0.73
N ILE A 60 12.50 -3.84 0.66
CA ILE A 60 11.97 -5.19 0.38
C ILE A 60 12.02 -5.37 -1.14
N GLU A 61 12.94 -6.21 -1.62
CA GLU A 61 12.81 -6.88 -2.90
C GLU A 61 11.36 -7.38 -2.97
N GLN A 62 10.51 -6.72 -3.76
CA GLN A 62 9.10 -7.04 -3.81
C GLN A 62 8.98 -8.48 -4.30
N GLU A 63 8.88 -9.43 -3.37
CA GLU A 63 8.35 -10.76 -3.64
C GLU A 63 7.04 -10.49 -4.35
N ILE A 64 7.02 -10.79 -5.64
CA ILE A 64 5.87 -10.51 -6.48
C ILE A 64 4.75 -11.42 -5.96
N LYS A 65 3.90 -10.89 -5.07
CA LYS A 65 2.79 -11.62 -4.46
C LYS A 65 1.70 -11.78 -5.52
N PHE A 66 1.79 -12.85 -6.30
CA PHE A 66 0.76 -13.26 -7.27
C PHE A 66 0.00 -14.48 -6.77
N TYR A 67 -1.23 -14.67 -7.26
CA TYR A 67 -2.06 -15.83 -6.92
C TYR A 67 -1.67 -17.01 -7.82
N PRO A 68 -0.99 -18.07 -7.32
CA PRO A 68 -0.32 -19.02 -8.19
C PRO A 68 -1.24 -19.72 -9.19
N LYS A 69 -2.48 -20.02 -8.79
CA LYS A 69 -3.43 -20.78 -9.64
C LYS A 69 -3.76 -20.11 -10.98
N ILE A 70 -3.64 -18.80 -11.08
CA ILE A 70 -3.99 -18.05 -12.30
C ILE A 70 -2.79 -17.39 -12.96
N ASN A 71 -1.62 -17.41 -12.31
CA ASN A 71 -0.42 -16.72 -12.76
C ASN A 71 0.74 -17.66 -13.11
N VAL A 72 0.79 -18.85 -12.50
CA VAL A 72 1.78 -19.87 -12.87
C VAL A 72 1.34 -20.51 -14.18
N LEU A 73 2.26 -20.53 -15.14
CA LEU A 73 2.05 -21.14 -16.45
C LEU A 73 2.20 -22.66 -16.34
N GLU A 74 1.19 -23.41 -16.78
CA GLU A 74 1.27 -24.88 -16.89
C GLU A 74 2.29 -25.31 -17.96
N ASN A 75 2.36 -24.54 -19.05
CA ASN A 75 3.32 -24.72 -20.14
C ASN A 75 4.09 -23.42 -20.36
N VAL A 76 5.38 -23.51 -20.66
CA VAL A 76 6.19 -22.33 -20.99
C VAL A 76 5.61 -21.65 -22.24
N ILE A 77 5.31 -20.37 -22.11
CA ILE A 77 4.87 -19.52 -23.22
C ILE A 77 6.01 -18.56 -23.54
N ASP A 78 6.56 -18.70 -24.75
CA ASP A 78 7.60 -17.81 -25.27
C ASP A 78 6.97 -16.83 -26.26
N SER A 79 6.76 -15.58 -25.82
CA SER A 79 6.14 -14.54 -26.63
C SER A 79 7.20 -13.65 -27.27
N ALA A 80 7.05 -13.37 -28.57
CA ALA A 80 7.93 -12.46 -29.31
C ALA A 80 7.75 -10.96 -28.98
N CYS A 81 6.89 -10.63 -28.02
CA CYS A 81 6.68 -9.26 -27.56
C CYS A 81 7.89 -8.72 -26.78
N GLU A 82 8.38 -7.53 -27.09
CA GLU A 82 9.56 -6.95 -26.40
C GLU A 82 9.30 -6.65 -24.91
N ASN A 83 8.03 -6.43 -24.59
CA ASN A 83 7.57 -6.14 -23.24
C ASN A 83 7.30 -7.40 -22.41
N TYR A 84 7.34 -8.59 -23.03
CA TYR A 84 7.10 -9.84 -22.32
C TYR A 84 8.40 -10.35 -21.68
N GLN A 85 8.30 -10.80 -20.44
CA GLN A 85 9.40 -11.44 -19.73
C GLN A 85 8.89 -12.70 -19.03
N LEU A 86 9.58 -13.81 -19.28
CA LEU A 86 9.36 -15.04 -18.53
C LEU A 86 10.24 -15.02 -17.27
N ILE A 87 9.64 -15.21 -16.11
CA ILE A 87 10.33 -15.22 -14.82
C ILE A 87 10.17 -16.62 -14.21
N LYS A 88 11.27 -17.18 -13.71
CA LYS A 88 11.25 -18.43 -12.95
C LYS A 88 10.93 -18.12 -11.48
N SER A 89 9.94 -18.82 -10.94
CA SER A 89 9.52 -18.79 -9.54
C SER A 89 9.68 -20.18 -8.92
N GLU A 90 9.63 -20.27 -7.59
CA GLU A 90 9.64 -21.54 -6.86
C GLU A 90 8.52 -22.49 -7.31
N LYS A 91 7.38 -21.93 -7.72
CA LYS A 91 6.17 -22.69 -8.10
C LYS A 91 6.07 -22.98 -9.60
N GLY A 92 7.00 -22.50 -10.43
CA GLY A 92 6.98 -22.65 -11.88
C GLY A 92 7.35 -21.37 -12.62
N PHE A 93 6.85 -21.20 -13.84
CA PHE A 93 7.11 -20.02 -14.65
C PHE A 93 5.94 -19.03 -14.56
N ILE A 94 6.26 -17.74 -14.53
CA ILE A 94 5.28 -16.66 -14.62
C ILE A 94 5.61 -15.74 -15.79
N ALA A 95 4.57 -15.14 -16.36
CA ALA A 95 4.69 -14.12 -17.38
C ALA A 95 4.60 -12.73 -16.75
N TYR A 96 5.50 -11.83 -17.11
CA TYR A 96 5.50 -10.43 -16.69
C TYR A 96 5.45 -9.52 -17.92
N CYS A 97 4.70 -8.42 -17.81
CA CYS A 97 4.65 -7.40 -18.86
C CYS A 97 5.27 -6.09 -18.35
N LYS A 98 6.37 -5.68 -19.00
CA LYS A 98 7.13 -4.45 -18.68
C LYS A 98 6.32 -3.18 -18.93
N ALA A 99 5.55 -3.13 -20.02
CA ALA A 99 4.74 -1.97 -20.39
C ALA A 99 3.71 -1.55 -19.32
N ILE A 100 3.24 -2.49 -18.51
CA ILE A 100 2.23 -2.24 -17.46
C ILE A 100 2.72 -2.67 -16.07
N SER A 101 4.03 -2.93 -15.96
CA SER A 101 4.75 -3.30 -14.75
C SER A 101 4.05 -4.35 -13.86
N ARG A 102 3.48 -5.40 -14.46
CA ARG A 102 2.72 -6.42 -13.69
C ARG A 102 2.87 -7.84 -14.23
N VAL A 103 2.62 -8.81 -13.35
CA VAL A 103 2.44 -10.23 -13.71
C VAL A 103 1.15 -10.41 -14.50
N LEU A 104 1.24 -11.16 -15.59
CA LEU A 104 0.12 -11.56 -16.40
C LEU A 104 -0.53 -12.82 -15.81
N VAL A 105 -1.85 -12.91 -15.91
CA VAL A 105 -2.52 -14.21 -15.74
C VAL A 105 -2.27 -15.10 -16.96
N THR A 106 -2.43 -16.40 -16.81
CA THR A 106 -2.18 -17.41 -17.87
C THR A 106 -2.88 -17.08 -19.19
N GLN A 107 -4.14 -16.64 -19.14
CA GLN A 107 -4.90 -16.24 -20.32
C GLN A 107 -4.30 -15.00 -21.01
N GLN A 108 -3.80 -14.03 -20.22
CA GLN A 108 -3.14 -12.84 -20.76
C GLN A 108 -1.78 -13.19 -21.37
N ALA A 109 -1.03 -14.13 -20.79
CA ALA A 109 0.22 -14.63 -21.39
C ALA A 109 -0.04 -15.31 -22.74
N THR A 110 -1.10 -16.12 -22.83
CA THR A 110 -1.55 -16.75 -24.08
C THR A 110 -1.92 -15.71 -25.13
N LEU A 111 -2.69 -14.69 -24.76
CA LEU A 111 -3.06 -13.60 -25.67
C LEU A 111 -1.84 -12.76 -26.09
N CYS A 112 -0.92 -12.51 -25.17
CA CYS A 112 0.34 -11.82 -25.48
C CYS A 112 1.09 -12.59 -26.56
N ASN A 113 1.28 -13.91 -26.40
CA ASN A 113 1.98 -14.70 -27.41
C ASN A 113 1.30 -14.67 -28.79
N LYS A 114 -0.03 -14.82 -28.83
CA LYS A 114 -0.78 -14.91 -30.10
C LYS A 114 -0.97 -13.56 -30.80
N GLU A 115 -1.23 -12.50 -30.03
CA GLU A 115 -1.76 -11.24 -30.55
C GLU A 115 -0.96 -10.01 -30.07
N TYR A 116 0.32 -10.16 -29.67
CA TYR A 116 1.12 -9.02 -29.19
C TYR A 116 1.20 -7.86 -30.19
N GLN A 117 1.08 -8.12 -31.49
CA GLN A 117 1.10 -7.09 -32.52
C GLN A 117 -0.07 -6.10 -32.42
N LYS A 118 -1.21 -6.55 -31.90
CA LYS A 118 -2.42 -5.72 -31.69
C LYS A 118 -2.54 -5.24 -30.25
N CYS A 119 -1.54 -5.52 -29.40
CA CYS A 119 -1.59 -5.15 -27.99
C CYS A 119 -1.53 -3.62 -27.83
N PRO A 120 -2.55 -2.97 -27.24
CA PRO A 120 -2.55 -1.52 -27.08
C PRO A 120 -1.42 -1.05 -26.15
N TYR A 121 -1.05 -1.89 -25.17
CA TYR A 121 0.00 -1.57 -24.22
C TYR A 121 1.40 -1.52 -24.85
N ARG A 122 1.61 -2.18 -26.00
CA ARG A 122 2.91 -2.17 -26.69
C ARG A 122 3.29 -0.78 -27.20
N PHE A 123 2.29 0.00 -27.62
CA PHE A 123 2.50 1.34 -28.20
C PHE A 123 2.29 2.48 -27.20
N LEU A 124 1.48 2.27 -26.15
CA LEU A 124 1.12 3.34 -25.21
C LEU A 124 2.16 3.59 -24.11
N PHE A 125 2.99 2.59 -23.79
CA PHE A 125 3.92 2.63 -22.66
C PHE A 125 5.36 2.28 -23.05
N SER A 126 5.70 2.36 -24.34
CA SER A 126 7.07 2.25 -24.84
C SER A 126 7.81 3.55 -24.53
N THR A 127 8.42 3.62 -23.35
CA THR A 127 9.33 4.71 -22.91
C THR A 127 10.66 4.12 -22.51
#